data_AF-A0A2N2EPL6-F1
#
_entry.id   AF-A0A2N2EPL6-F1
#
_cell.length_a   1.000
_cell.length_b   1.000
_cell.length_c   1.000
_cell.angle_alpha   90.00
_cell.angle_beta   90.00
_cell.angle_gamma   90.00
#
_symmetry.space_group_name_H-M   'P 1'
#
loop_
_entity.id
_entity.type
_entity.pdbx_description
1 polymer ?
#
loop_
_entity_poly.entity_id
_entity_poly.type
_entity_poly.pdbx_seq_one_letter_code
_entity_poly.pdbx_strand_id
1 'polypeptide(L)'
;AGELALAAAGPAEGRATAAAEAGLRLGGAELVEIEGFTAPDGSIPCSGRSFSNSWHYKFHSGGQWLIVNACGENFINAARHNPYRNTDEPRKKLPYAFAAPADVLRQMEKDGAFTPKPNPLSRDVLMRVRLLPAAQGRPEGCYWFVSQGKTKALADCAGEKTWALGAPAKSRFKAADPAAPGLKPKKAKSRLTAGKFMAGALALARAKSPGAYLINIEGIIAPDGSLDCGSNIPWQYTFALPEINNFARTGADCGGRLSALSLGEFDRGKDFAGLAKASASFRDSDEAASVVPGKCQHKRVVMKLRNYKPGKSPVPGHTFLWELHCGSQHHYIDAVKGLYLGRE
;
A
#
# COMPACT_ATOMS: atom_id res chain seq x y z
N ALA A 1 -34.01 4.68 -34.45
CA ALA A 1 -33.43 3.44 -33.90
C ALA A 1 -33.17 3.71 -32.42
N GLY A 2 -33.93 3.08 -31.54
CA GLY A 2 -33.69 3.22 -30.09
C GLY A 2 -32.34 2.62 -29.75
N GLU A 3 -31.53 3.34 -28.99
CA GLU A 3 -30.35 2.78 -28.34
C GLU A 3 -30.81 1.59 -27.49
N LEU A 4 -30.46 0.38 -27.93
CA LEU A 4 -30.49 -0.79 -27.06
C LEU A 4 -29.54 -0.48 -25.92
N ALA A 5 -30.11 -0.12 -24.76
CA ALA A 5 -29.35 -0.03 -23.52
C ALA A 5 -28.64 -1.37 -23.34
N LEU A 6 -27.31 -1.37 -23.45
CA LEU A 6 -26.48 -2.54 -23.18
C LEU A 6 -26.78 -2.96 -21.74
N ALA A 7 -27.42 -4.12 -21.58
CA ALA A 7 -27.88 -4.61 -20.30
C ALA A 7 -26.67 -4.79 -19.37
N ALA A 8 -26.69 -4.11 -18.24
CA ALA A 8 -25.74 -4.40 -17.18
C ALA A 8 -26.01 -5.80 -16.62
N ALA A 9 -24.97 -6.62 -16.48
CA ALA A 9 -25.10 -7.99 -15.99
C ALA A 9 -24.42 -8.18 -14.64
N GLY A 10 -25.10 -8.91 -13.76
CA GLY A 10 -24.53 -9.43 -12.53
C GLY A 10 -23.57 -10.61 -12.78
N PRO A 11 -22.77 -10.97 -11.77
CA PRO A 11 -21.82 -12.08 -11.85
C PRO A 11 -22.51 -13.44 -11.93
N ALA A 12 -23.79 -13.55 -11.55
CA ALA A 12 -24.55 -14.79 -11.65
C ALA A 12 -24.87 -15.14 -13.12
N GLU A 13 -25.17 -14.14 -13.94
CA GLU A 13 -25.63 -14.31 -15.32
C GLU A 13 -24.54 -14.88 -16.23
N GLY A 14 -23.26 -14.54 -16.01
CA GLY A 14 -22.16 -15.04 -16.84
C GLY A 14 -21.55 -16.36 -16.39
N ARG A 15 -22.05 -16.99 -15.32
CA ARG A 15 -21.46 -18.24 -14.79
C ARG A 15 -21.61 -19.41 -15.75
N ALA A 16 -22.77 -19.54 -16.39
CA ALA A 16 -23.03 -20.64 -17.31
C ALA A 16 -22.07 -20.56 -18.51
N THR A 17 -21.97 -19.38 -19.13
CA THR A 17 -21.00 -19.10 -20.20
C THR A 17 -19.57 -19.35 -19.74
N ALA A 18 -19.17 -18.84 -18.58
CA ALA A 18 -17.83 -19.03 -18.07
C ALA A 18 -17.49 -20.50 -17.78
N ALA A 19 -18.43 -21.25 -17.22
CA ALA A 19 -18.26 -22.67 -16.91
C ALA A 19 -18.17 -23.53 -18.17
N ALA A 20 -18.98 -23.25 -19.19
CA ALA A 20 -18.90 -23.93 -20.49
C ALA A 20 -17.51 -23.73 -21.12
N GLU A 21 -17.03 -22.49 -21.17
CA GLU A 21 -15.71 -22.16 -21.74
C GLU A 21 -14.55 -22.74 -20.92
N ALA A 22 -14.71 -22.82 -19.60
CA ALA A 22 -13.73 -23.47 -18.73
C ALA A 22 -13.69 -24.98 -18.97
N GLY A 23 -14.84 -25.64 -19.10
CA GLY A 23 -14.92 -27.08 -19.38
C GLY A 23 -14.23 -27.50 -20.67
N LEU A 24 -14.26 -26.65 -21.71
CA LEU A 24 -13.56 -26.89 -22.98
C LEU A 24 -12.02 -26.80 -22.87
N ARG A 25 -11.49 -26.06 -21.89
CA ARG A 25 -10.06 -25.73 -21.80
C ARG A 25 -9.34 -26.38 -20.63
N LEU A 26 -10.08 -26.67 -19.57
CA LEU A 26 -9.57 -27.22 -18.31
C LEU A 26 -10.59 -28.22 -17.76
N GLY A 27 -10.39 -29.51 -18.10
CA GLY A 27 -11.24 -30.58 -17.60
C GLY A 27 -11.30 -30.60 -16.07
N GLY A 28 -12.51 -30.73 -15.52
CA GLY A 28 -12.74 -30.70 -14.07
C GLY A 28 -12.55 -29.32 -13.42
N ALA A 29 -12.51 -28.24 -14.21
CA ALA A 29 -12.43 -26.86 -13.71
C ALA A 29 -13.55 -26.53 -12.70
N GLU A 30 -13.15 -26.19 -11.46
CA GLU A 30 -14.07 -25.66 -10.46
C GLU A 30 -13.96 -24.14 -10.40
N LEU A 31 -15.10 -23.44 -10.41
CA LEU A 31 -15.15 -22.00 -10.18
C LEU A 31 -14.80 -21.71 -8.71
N VAL A 32 -13.77 -20.93 -8.46
CA VAL A 32 -13.26 -20.67 -7.10
C VAL A 32 -13.34 -19.19 -6.69
N GLU A 33 -13.42 -18.28 -7.66
CA GLU A 33 -13.49 -16.84 -7.42
C GLU A 33 -14.17 -16.13 -8.60
N ILE A 34 -14.96 -15.10 -8.30
CA ILE A 34 -15.48 -14.15 -9.29
C ILE A 34 -15.02 -12.76 -8.88
N GLU A 35 -14.50 -11.96 -9.80
CA GLU A 35 -13.97 -10.61 -9.56
C GLU A 35 -14.44 -9.64 -10.65
N GLY A 36 -14.66 -8.36 -10.33
CA GLY A 36 -15.06 -7.37 -11.31
C GLY A 36 -14.96 -5.93 -10.80
N PHE A 37 -14.80 -4.99 -11.72
CA PHE A 37 -14.87 -3.56 -11.43
C PHE A 37 -16.28 -3.05 -11.71
N THR A 38 -17.01 -2.74 -10.64
CA THR A 38 -18.41 -2.33 -10.69
C THR A 38 -18.58 -0.82 -10.57
N ALA A 39 -19.72 -0.32 -11.04
CA ALA A 39 -20.22 0.98 -10.64
C ALA A 39 -20.71 0.94 -9.16
N PRO A 40 -20.98 2.10 -8.53
CA PRO A 40 -21.48 2.15 -7.15
C PRO A 40 -22.76 1.36 -6.87
N ASP A 41 -23.52 1.01 -7.90
CA ASP A 41 -24.72 0.18 -7.83
C ASP A 41 -24.44 -1.32 -8.00
N GLY A 42 -23.16 -1.72 -8.12
CA GLY A 42 -22.74 -3.10 -8.31
C GLY A 42 -22.82 -3.60 -9.75
N SER A 43 -23.14 -2.72 -10.71
CA SER A 43 -23.33 -3.07 -12.11
C SER A 43 -22.04 -3.04 -12.93
N ILE A 44 -21.97 -3.86 -13.99
CA ILE A 44 -20.94 -3.81 -15.03
C ILE A 44 -21.65 -3.58 -16.37
N PRO A 45 -21.35 -2.51 -17.12
CA PRO A 45 -22.14 -2.09 -18.28
C PRO A 45 -22.00 -2.98 -19.54
N CYS A 46 -21.38 -4.16 -19.45
CA CYS A 46 -21.19 -5.15 -20.52
C CYS A 46 -20.83 -4.60 -21.91
N SER A 47 -20.23 -3.41 -21.97
CA SER A 47 -20.08 -2.64 -23.19
C SER A 47 -18.69 -2.84 -23.77
N GLY A 48 -18.58 -3.51 -24.91
CA GLY A 48 -17.30 -3.76 -25.58
C GLY A 48 -16.46 -4.89 -24.96
N ARG A 49 -15.23 -5.05 -25.46
CA ARG A 49 -14.34 -6.18 -25.13
C ARG A 49 -13.26 -5.87 -24.08
N SER A 50 -13.39 -4.74 -23.38
CA SER A 50 -12.42 -4.35 -22.35
C SER A 50 -12.51 -5.28 -21.15
N PHE A 51 -11.35 -5.62 -20.58
CA PHE A 51 -11.24 -6.36 -19.33
C PHE A 51 -12.09 -5.71 -18.21
N SER A 52 -12.05 -4.38 -18.10
CA SER A 52 -12.83 -3.65 -17.09
C SER A 52 -14.35 -3.75 -17.28
N ASN A 53 -14.85 -4.11 -18.47
CA ASN A 53 -16.29 -4.18 -18.79
C ASN A 53 -16.86 -5.61 -18.62
N SER A 54 -16.22 -6.44 -17.78
CA SER A 54 -16.59 -7.84 -17.60
C SER A 54 -16.41 -8.35 -16.18
N TRP A 55 -17.04 -9.48 -15.88
CA TRP A 55 -16.71 -10.29 -14.72
C TRP A 55 -15.61 -11.29 -15.08
N HIS A 56 -14.73 -11.52 -14.11
CA HIS A 56 -13.56 -12.37 -14.18
C HIS A 56 -13.81 -13.64 -13.36
N TYR A 57 -14.07 -14.74 -14.04
CA TYR A 57 -14.35 -16.05 -13.43
C TYR A 57 -13.07 -16.86 -13.38
N LYS A 58 -12.57 -17.13 -12.17
CA LYS A 58 -11.34 -17.90 -11.98
C LYS A 58 -11.67 -19.35 -11.64
N PHE A 59 -11.07 -20.25 -12.39
CA PHE A 59 -11.23 -21.69 -12.26
C PHE A 59 -9.92 -22.37 -11.87
N HIS A 60 -10.04 -23.46 -11.13
CA HIS A 60 -8.91 -24.28 -10.69
C HIS A 60 -9.21 -25.77 -10.92
N SER A 61 -8.22 -26.52 -11.42
CA SER A 61 -8.24 -27.99 -11.53
C SER A 61 -6.80 -28.51 -11.62
N GLY A 62 -6.47 -29.55 -10.84
CA GLY A 62 -5.18 -30.22 -10.94
C GLY A 62 -3.94 -29.31 -10.82
N GLY A 63 -4.02 -28.21 -10.06
CA GLY A 63 -2.93 -27.22 -9.92
C GLY A 63 -2.83 -26.21 -11.06
N GLN A 64 -3.67 -26.33 -12.09
CA GLN A 64 -3.79 -25.37 -13.18
C GLN A 64 -4.91 -24.37 -12.90
N TRP A 65 -4.74 -23.17 -13.43
CA TRP A 65 -5.69 -22.07 -13.26
C TRP A 65 -6.08 -21.47 -14.61
N LEU A 66 -7.35 -21.12 -14.71
CA LEU A 66 -7.93 -20.49 -15.89
C LEU A 66 -8.73 -19.27 -15.44
N ILE A 67 -8.64 -18.17 -16.18
CA ILE A 67 -9.55 -17.04 -16.05
C ILE A 67 -10.40 -16.97 -17.31
N VAL A 68 -11.72 -16.88 -17.12
CA VAL A 68 -12.69 -16.65 -18.18
C VAL A 68 -13.34 -15.29 -17.93
N ASN A 69 -13.36 -14.44 -18.94
CA ASN A 69 -13.98 -13.13 -18.87
C ASN A 69 -15.31 -13.17 -19.63
N ALA A 70 -16.40 -12.85 -18.93
CA ALA A 70 -17.74 -12.84 -19.51
C ALA A 70 -18.60 -11.74 -18.87
N CYS A 71 -19.63 -11.30 -19.60
CA CYS A 71 -20.63 -10.36 -19.09
C CYS A 71 -22.01 -10.82 -19.54
N GLY A 72 -22.82 -11.33 -18.60
CA GLY A 72 -23.99 -12.11 -18.95
C GLY A 72 -23.62 -13.28 -19.85
N GLU A 73 -24.43 -13.54 -20.87
CA GLU A 73 -24.18 -14.63 -21.83
C GLU A 73 -22.99 -14.37 -22.77
N ASN A 74 -22.45 -13.14 -22.79
CA ASN A 74 -21.39 -12.75 -23.71
C ASN A 74 -20.00 -13.17 -23.21
N PHE A 75 -19.41 -14.16 -23.88
CA PHE A 75 -18.02 -14.54 -23.71
C PHE A 75 -17.08 -13.51 -24.33
N ILE A 76 -16.03 -13.10 -23.60
CA ILE A 76 -15.06 -12.12 -24.07
C ILE A 76 -13.74 -12.80 -24.42
N ASN A 77 -13.12 -13.47 -23.46
CA ASN A 77 -11.92 -14.28 -23.68
C ASN A 77 -11.68 -15.26 -22.52
N ALA A 78 -10.74 -16.18 -22.73
CA ALA A 78 -10.21 -17.05 -21.69
C ALA A 78 -8.68 -17.10 -21.79
N ALA A 79 -8.01 -17.16 -20.64
CA ALA A 79 -6.56 -17.23 -20.59
C ALA A 79 -6.10 -18.11 -19.42
N ARG A 80 -4.89 -18.68 -19.52
CA ARG A 80 -4.24 -19.28 -18.36
C ARG A 80 -4.03 -18.19 -17.30
N HIS A 81 -4.38 -18.51 -16.06
CA HIS A 81 -4.17 -17.63 -14.93
C HIS A 81 -2.96 -18.10 -14.14
N ASN A 82 -2.11 -17.18 -13.69
CA ASN A 82 -1.01 -17.48 -12.78
C ASN A 82 -1.34 -16.81 -11.45
N PRO A 83 -1.75 -17.56 -10.41
CA PRO A 83 -2.07 -16.98 -9.11
C PRO A 83 -0.80 -16.41 -8.46
N TYR A 84 -0.97 -15.58 -7.43
CA TYR A 84 0.11 -14.88 -6.73
C TYR A 84 0.98 -15.79 -5.84
N ARG A 85 0.80 -17.12 -5.92
CA ARG A 85 1.55 -18.15 -5.19
C ARG A 85 1.58 -17.94 -3.67
N ASN A 86 0.54 -17.37 -3.09
CA ASN A 86 0.37 -17.28 -1.64
C ASN A 86 -0.49 -18.45 -1.11
N THR A 87 -0.48 -18.65 0.21
CA THR A 87 -1.27 -19.69 0.89
C THR A 87 -2.77 -19.43 0.85
N ASP A 88 -3.19 -18.20 0.52
CA ASP A 88 -4.56 -17.73 0.61
C ASP A 88 -5.28 -17.72 -0.75
N GLU A 89 -4.67 -18.36 -1.76
CA GLU A 89 -5.29 -18.52 -3.08
C GLU A 89 -6.52 -19.43 -2.97
N PRO A 90 -7.69 -19.01 -3.48
CA PRO A 90 -8.93 -19.76 -3.32
C PRO A 90 -8.88 -21.02 -4.19
N ARG A 91 -8.67 -22.18 -3.58
CA ARG A 91 -8.71 -23.47 -4.28
C ARG A 91 -10.02 -24.23 -4.07
N LYS A 92 -10.88 -23.74 -3.17
CA LYS A 92 -12.17 -24.36 -2.85
C LYS A 92 -13.24 -23.82 -3.80
N LYS A 93 -14.08 -24.72 -4.30
CA LYS A 93 -15.24 -24.41 -5.13
C LYS A 93 -16.16 -23.38 -4.46
N LEU A 94 -16.46 -22.31 -5.21
CA LEU A 94 -17.40 -21.28 -4.82
C LEU A 94 -18.83 -21.84 -4.71
N PRO A 95 -19.64 -21.45 -3.71
CA PRO A 95 -21.03 -21.86 -3.63
C PRO A 95 -21.82 -21.44 -4.86
N TYR A 96 -22.93 -22.15 -5.12
CA TYR A 96 -23.79 -21.82 -6.25
C TYR A 96 -24.60 -20.53 -6.00
N ALA A 97 -24.95 -20.23 -4.76
CA ALA A 97 -25.72 -19.05 -4.40
C ALA A 97 -24.85 -18.05 -3.62
N PHE A 98 -24.99 -16.78 -3.99
CA PHE A 98 -24.45 -15.62 -3.28
C PHE A 98 -25.32 -14.41 -3.62
N ALA A 99 -25.36 -13.43 -2.72
CA ALA A 99 -26.12 -12.19 -2.91
C ALA A 99 -25.65 -11.42 -4.14
N ALA A 100 -26.58 -10.69 -4.77
CA ALA A 100 -26.26 -9.83 -5.89
C ALA A 100 -25.36 -8.67 -5.41
N PRO A 101 -24.42 -8.19 -6.26
CA PRO A 101 -23.52 -7.09 -5.90
C PRO A 101 -24.22 -5.85 -5.35
N ALA A 102 -25.35 -5.47 -5.96
CA ALA A 102 -26.15 -4.32 -5.53
C ALA A 102 -26.65 -4.48 -4.09
N ASP A 103 -27.14 -5.66 -3.72
CA ASP A 103 -27.67 -5.93 -2.37
C ASP A 103 -26.55 -5.94 -1.33
N VAL A 104 -25.39 -6.50 -1.69
CA VAL A 104 -24.17 -6.47 -0.86
C VAL A 104 -23.73 -5.04 -0.59
N LEU A 105 -23.64 -4.19 -1.63
CA LEU A 105 -23.23 -2.80 -1.47
C LEU A 105 -24.22 -2.00 -0.63
N ARG A 106 -25.54 -2.17 -0.86
CA ARG A 106 -26.58 -1.52 -0.04
C ARG A 106 -26.48 -1.93 1.43
N GLN A 107 -26.25 -3.21 1.72
CA GLN A 107 -26.15 -3.69 3.09
C GLN A 107 -24.86 -3.20 3.77
N MET A 108 -23.72 -3.17 3.06
CA MET A 108 -22.49 -2.58 3.59
C MET A 108 -22.61 -1.08 3.87
N GLU A 109 -23.35 -0.34 3.05
CA GLU A 109 -23.62 1.08 3.28
C GLU A 109 -24.50 1.27 4.52
N LYS A 110 -25.57 0.48 4.64
CA LYS A 110 -26.47 0.47 5.81
C LYS A 110 -25.72 0.18 7.11
N ASP A 111 -24.77 -0.74 7.08
CA ASP A 111 -23.95 -1.10 8.25
C ASP A 111 -22.78 -0.13 8.50
N GLY A 112 -22.59 0.87 7.62
CA GLY A 112 -21.46 1.81 7.69
C GLY A 112 -20.09 1.14 7.43
N ALA A 113 -20.08 -0.09 6.90
CA ALA A 113 -18.87 -0.84 6.61
C ALA A 113 -18.17 -0.35 5.33
N PHE A 114 -18.95 0.11 4.35
CA PHE A 114 -18.45 0.62 3.08
C PHE A 114 -19.48 1.55 2.42
N THR A 115 -19.06 2.75 2.03
CA THR A 115 -19.90 3.68 1.25
C THR A 115 -19.27 3.88 -0.12
N PRO A 116 -19.85 3.30 -1.20
CA PRO A 116 -19.31 3.47 -2.54
C PRO A 116 -19.43 4.94 -2.97
N LYS A 117 -18.35 5.53 -3.45
CA LYS A 117 -18.36 6.91 -3.97
C LYS A 117 -18.54 6.90 -5.49
N PRO A 118 -19.35 7.80 -6.07
CA PRO A 118 -19.37 7.97 -7.50
C PRO A 118 -18.02 8.47 -8.00
N ASN A 119 -17.52 7.87 -9.08
CA ASN A 119 -16.35 8.36 -9.80
C ASN A 119 -16.77 8.59 -11.27
N PRO A 120 -16.80 9.85 -11.74
CA PRO A 120 -17.29 10.18 -13.08
C PRO A 120 -16.32 9.76 -14.19
N LEU A 121 -15.08 9.39 -13.85
CA LEU A 121 -14.02 9.07 -14.82
C LEU A 121 -13.75 7.56 -14.93
N SER A 122 -14.15 6.76 -13.95
CA SER A 122 -13.94 5.31 -13.98
C SER A 122 -14.82 4.56 -13.00
N ARG A 123 -15.05 3.27 -13.29
CA ARG A 123 -15.55 2.31 -12.31
C ARG A 123 -14.37 1.84 -11.46
N ASP A 124 -14.42 2.09 -10.16
CA ASP A 124 -13.31 1.87 -9.23
C ASP A 124 -13.72 1.05 -7.99
N VAL A 125 -14.96 0.54 -7.95
CA VAL A 125 -15.40 -0.41 -6.92
C VAL A 125 -15.04 -1.83 -7.37
N LEU A 126 -13.90 -2.33 -6.89
CA LEU A 126 -13.51 -3.73 -7.07
C LEU A 126 -14.34 -4.60 -6.13
N MET A 127 -15.10 -5.53 -6.71
CA MET A 127 -15.84 -6.55 -5.98
C MET A 127 -15.32 -7.93 -6.32
N ARG A 128 -15.25 -8.80 -5.31
CA ARG A 128 -14.74 -10.17 -5.46
C ARG A 128 -15.41 -11.12 -4.50
N VAL A 129 -15.90 -12.26 -4.97
CA VAL A 129 -16.47 -13.31 -4.12
C VAL A 129 -15.63 -14.58 -4.18
N ARG A 130 -15.28 -15.13 -3.01
CA ARG A 130 -14.47 -16.34 -2.87
C ARG A 130 -14.62 -16.99 -1.50
N LEU A 131 -14.18 -18.25 -1.36
CA LEU A 131 -13.95 -18.82 -0.03
C LEU A 131 -12.65 -18.28 0.57
N LEU A 132 -12.71 -17.97 1.86
CA LEU A 132 -11.58 -17.48 2.64
C LEU A 132 -11.45 -18.30 3.93
N PRO A 133 -10.22 -18.58 4.40
CA PRO A 133 -10.00 -19.24 5.69
C PRO A 133 -10.48 -18.37 6.85
N ALA A 134 -10.62 -18.98 8.04
CA ALA A 134 -10.92 -18.24 9.26
C ALA A 134 -9.78 -17.24 9.59
N ALA A 135 -10.13 -15.99 9.89
CA ALA A 135 -9.15 -14.96 10.26
C ALA A 135 -9.82 -13.81 11.01
N GLN A 136 -9.16 -13.25 12.03
CA GLN A 136 -9.61 -12.02 12.71
C GLN A 136 -11.06 -12.08 13.25
N GLY A 137 -11.46 -13.21 13.84
CA GLY A 137 -12.81 -13.42 14.36
C GLY A 137 -13.88 -13.73 13.29
N ARG A 138 -13.52 -13.67 12.01
CA ARG A 138 -14.36 -14.16 10.91
C ARG A 138 -14.15 -15.67 10.74
N PRO A 139 -15.22 -16.49 10.67
CA PRO A 139 -15.10 -17.91 10.42
C PRO A 139 -14.59 -18.19 9.00
N GLU A 140 -14.21 -19.44 8.73
CA GLU A 140 -14.02 -19.87 7.35
C GLU A 140 -15.38 -19.85 6.63
N GLY A 141 -15.39 -19.43 5.36
CA GLY A 141 -16.64 -19.35 4.59
C GLY A 141 -16.48 -18.61 3.27
N CYS A 142 -17.61 -18.40 2.58
CA CYS A 142 -17.69 -17.57 1.38
C CYS A 142 -17.93 -16.10 1.75
N TYR A 143 -17.19 -15.21 1.11
CA TYR A 143 -17.26 -13.77 1.37
C TYR A 143 -17.18 -12.95 0.09
N TRP A 144 -17.95 -11.88 0.07
CA TRP A 144 -17.73 -10.72 -0.78
C TRP A 144 -16.64 -9.84 -0.18
N PHE A 145 -15.63 -9.51 -0.97
CA PHE A 145 -14.66 -8.45 -0.73
C PHE A 145 -15.00 -7.27 -1.62
N VAL A 146 -15.04 -6.08 -1.03
CA VAL A 146 -15.31 -4.84 -1.73
C VAL A 146 -14.20 -3.86 -1.41
N SER A 147 -13.70 -3.13 -2.43
CA SER A 147 -12.74 -2.06 -2.22
C SER A 147 -12.88 -0.92 -3.23
N GLN A 148 -12.66 0.29 -2.75
CA GLN A 148 -12.53 1.49 -3.57
C GLN A 148 -11.44 2.38 -2.94
N GLY A 149 -10.35 2.60 -3.68
CA GLY A 149 -9.17 3.28 -3.17
C GLY A 149 -8.58 2.57 -1.93
N LYS A 150 -8.66 3.23 -0.76
CA LYS A 150 -8.16 2.68 0.52
C LYS A 150 -9.22 1.96 1.35
N THR A 151 -10.50 2.21 1.07
CA THR A 151 -11.61 1.63 1.83
C THR A 151 -11.80 0.20 1.37
N LYS A 152 -11.91 -0.73 2.32
CA LYS A 152 -12.20 -2.14 2.04
C LYS A 152 -13.23 -2.65 3.02
N ALA A 153 -14.01 -3.63 2.59
CA ALA A 153 -14.95 -4.33 3.44
C ALA A 153 -15.09 -5.78 3.01
N LEU A 154 -15.60 -6.61 3.92
CA LEU A 154 -16.16 -7.91 3.62
C LEU A 154 -17.65 -7.92 3.90
N ALA A 155 -18.38 -8.72 3.16
CA ALA A 155 -19.67 -9.26 3.57
C ALA A 155 -19.62 -10.77 3.42
N ASP A 156 -20.46 -11.49 4.14
CA ASP A 156 -20.63 -12.92 3.88
C ASP A 156 -21.30 -13.13 2.51
N CYS A 157 -21.28 -14.37 2.04
CA CYS A 157 -21.84 -14.73 0.73
C CYS A 157 -23.30 -14.30 0.57
N ALA A 158 -24.07 -14.28 1.67
CA ALA A 158 -25.47 -13.86 1.72
C ALA A 158 -25.64 -12.33 1.79
N GLY A 159 -24.56 -11.59 2.04
CA GLY A 159 -24.58 -10.14 2.18
C GLY A 159 -25.18 -9.68 3.51
N GLU A 160 -25.48 -10.56 4.46
CA GLU A 160 -26.21 -10.25 5.70
C GLU A 160 -25.29 -9.70 6.80
N LYS A 161 -24.07 -10.21 6.89
CA LYS A 161 -23.07 -9.74 7.86
C LYS A 161 -21.94 -9.06 7.15
N THR A 162 -21.57 -7.90 7.65
CA THR A 162 -20.53 -7.06 7.06
C THR A 162 -19.39 -6.79 8.05
N TRP A 163 -18.19 -6.60 7.52
CA TRP A 163 -16.99 -6.26 8.28
C TRP A 163 -16.24 -5.16 7.53
N ALA A 164 -16.05 -4.01 8.17
CA ALA A 164 -15.11 -3.02 7.65
C ALA A 164 -13.69 -3.61 7.69
N LEU A 165 -13.08 -3.81 6.51
CA LEU A 165 -11.72 -4.32 6.41
C LEU A 165 -10.75 -3.15 6.37
N GLY A 166 -10.10 -2.94 7.50
CA GLY A 166 -9.38 -1.71 7.68
C GLY A 166 -10.37 -0.57 7.81
N ALA A 167 -10.79 -0.33 9.06
CA ALA A 167 -10.58 1.03 9.53
C ALA A 167 -9.17 1.43 9.08
N PRO A 168 -8.91 2.64 8.54
CA PRO A 168 -7.53 3.13 8.53
C PRO A 168 -7.05 2.84 9.94
N ALA A 169 -6.01 2.00 10.11
CA ALA A 169 -5.51 1.62 11.43
C ALA A 169 -5.54 2.92 12.21
N LYS A 170 -6.47 3.07 13.18
CA LYS A 170 -6.94 4.39 13.66
C LYS A 170 -5.70 5.21 13.72
N SER A 171 -5.55 6.18 12.80
CA SER A 171 -4.24 6.76 12.58
C SER A 171 -3.85 7.30 13.94
N ARG A 172 -2.90 6.64 14.62
CA ARG A 172 -2.53 7.03 15.98
C ARG A 172 -1.89 8.42 15.91
N PHE A 173 -1.53 8.83 14.70
CA PHE A 173 -1.29 10.19 14.29
C PHE A 173 -2.36 11.15 14.83
N LYS A 174 -1.97 11.82 15.89
CA LYS A 174 -2.55 13.06 16.36
C LYS A 174 -1.84 14.18 15.62
N ALA A 175 -2.56 14.82 14.70
CA ALA A 175 -2.09 16.02 14.02
C ALA A 175 -1.68 17.08 15.06
N ALA A 176 -0.67 17.87 14.73
CA ALA A 176 -0.33 19.05 15.49
C ALA A 176 -1.53 20.00 15.54
N ASP A 177 -1.79 20.58 16.71
CA ASP A 177 -2.84 21.59 16.87
C ASP A 177 -2.47 22.81 15.99
N PRO A 178 -3.32 23.19 15.02
CA PRO A 178 -3.05 24.35 14.17
C PRO A 178 -2.99 25.67 14.94
N ALA A 179 -3.53 25.73 16.17
CA ALA A 179 -3.44 26.89 17.06
C ALA A 179 -2.16 26.89 17.92
N ALA A 180 -1.39 25.80 17.95
CA ALA A 180 -0.14 25.77 18.71
C ALA A 180 0.91 26.72 18.09
N PRO A 181 1.71 27.43 18.90
CA PRO A 181 2.79 28.26 18.39
C PRO A 181 3.76 27.42 17.54
N GLY A 182 3.82 27.74 16.24
CA GLY A 182 4.73 27.06 15.32
C GLY A 182 6.19 27.27 15.74
N LEU A 183 6.90 26.18 16.06
CA LEU A 183 8.33 26.23 16.27
C LEU A 183 9.01 26.51 14.92
N LYS A 184 9.81 27.58 14.85
CA LYS A 184 10.60 27.88 13.66
C LYS A 184 11.81 26.94 13.60
N PRO A 185 12.10 26.33 12.44
CA PRO A 185 13.31 25.53 12.26
C PRO A 185 14.55 26.35 12.64
N LYS A 186 15.42 25.75 13.44
CA LYS A 186 16.71 26.33 13.83
C LYS A 186 17.81 25.35 13.50
N LYS A 187 18.82 25.82 12.77
CA LYS A 187 20.05 25.08 12.58
C LYS A 187 20.81 25.01 13.90
N ALA A 188 21.16 23.82 14.34
CA ALA A 188 22.09 23.65 15.44
C ALA A 188 23.51 23.98 14.96
N LYS A 189 24.41 24.29 15.90
CA LYS A 189 25.84 24.44 15.57
C LYS A 189 26.53 23.10 15.31
N SER A 190 25.80 21.98 15.39
CA SER A 190 26.36 20.65 15.29
C SER A 190 26.87 20.35 13.89
N ARG A 191 28.00 19.64 13.82
CA ARG A 191 28.70 19.31 12.58
C ARG A 191 28.47 17.87 12.13
N LEU A 192 27.54 17.11 12.72
CA LEU A 192 27.31 15.69 12.41
C LEU A 192 25.85 15.40 12.05
N THR A 193 25.26 16.27 11.22
CA THR A 193 23.89 16.11 10.71
C THR A 193 23.82 15.15 9.53
N ALA A 194 22.62 14.66 9.22
CA ALA A 194 22.41 13.73 8.12
C ALA A 194 22.76 14.34 6.74
N GLY A 195 22.38 15.59 6.52
CA GLY A 195 22.58 16.32 5.27
C GLY A 195 24.05 16.58 4.97
N LYS A 196 24.89 16.74 6.00
CA LYS A 196 26.33 16.96 5.83
C LYS A 196 27.01 15.87 5.01
N PHE A 197 26.69 14.60 5.25
CA PHE A 197 27.37 13.49 4.58
C PHE A 197 26.67 13.04 3.30
N MET A 198 25.49 13.60 2.99
CA MET A 198 24.64 13.15 1.89
C MET A 198 25.33 13.23 0.53
N ALA A 199 26.03 14.32 0.25
CA ALA A 199 26.74 14.49 -1.03
C ALA A 199 27.82 13.42 -1.23
N GLY A 200 28.62 13.14 -0.19
CA GLY A 200 29.65 12.09 -0.22
C GLY A 200 29.06 10.69 -0.31
N ALA A 201 28.01 10.40 0.46
CA ALA A 201 27.33 9.10 0.44
C ALA A 201 26.70 8.82 -0.93
N LEU A 202 26.07 9.82 -1.55
CA LEU A 202 25.51 9.71 -2.90
C LEU A 202 26.61 9.53 -3.95
N ALA A 203 27.74 10.20 -3.82
CA ALA A 203 28.87 10.02 -4.73
C ALA A 203 29.42 8.59 -4.68
N LEU A 204 29.57 8.01 -3.48
CA LEU A 204 29.97 6.60 -3.31
C LEU A 204 29.00 5.63 -3.99
N ALA A 205 27.69 5.86 -3.84
CA ALA A 205 26.67 5.04 -4.51
C ALA A 205 26.72 5.20 -6.04
N ARG A 206 26.86 6.44 -6.52
CA ARG A 206 26.91 6.74 -7.97
C ARG A 206 28.17 6.22 -8.66
N ALA A 207 29.28 6.09 -7.93
CA ALA A 207 30.47 5.41 -8.43
C ALA A 207 30.24 3.92 -8.74
N LYS A 208 29.23 3.29 -8.13
CA LYS A 208 28.83 1.90 -8.40
C LYS A 208 27.68 1.77 -9.40
N SER A 209 26.76 2.73 -9.41
CA SER A 209 25.56 2.74 -10.25
C SER A 209 25.22 4.20 -10.54
N PRO A 210 25.49 4.72 -11.75
CA PRO A 210 25.34 6.15 -12.05
C PRO A 210 23.93 6.70 -11.76
N GLY A 211 22.89 5.89 -11.95
CA GLY A 211 21.50 6.18 -11.63
C GLY A 211 21.12 6.00 -10.16
N ALA A 212 22.07 5.70 -9.27
CA ALA A 212 21.79 5.50 -7.85
C ALA A 212 21.09 6.70 -7.21
N TYR A 213 20.12 6.39 -6.36
CA TYR A 213 19.34 7.41 -5.65
C TYR A 213 19.01 6.99 -4.22
N LEU A 214 18.90 8.00 -3.35
CA LEU A 214 18.59 7.82 -1.94
C LEU A 214 17.16 7.30 -1.75
N ILE A 215 16.99 6.38 -0.82
CA ILE A 215 15.68 5.86 -0.39
C ILE A 215 15.40 6.15 1.08
N ASN A 216 16.41 6.02 1.94
CA ASN A 216 16.25 6.15 3.39
C ASN A 216 17.55 6.66 4.03
N ILE A 217 17.41 7.55 5.01
CA ILE A 217 18.47 7.85 5.98
C ILE A 217 17.97 7.43 7.35
N GLU A 218 18.81 6.81 8.18
CA GLU A 218 18.46 6.44 9.55
C GLU A 218 19.66 6.58 10.49
N GLY A 219 19.44 7.04 11.72
CA GLY A 219 20.51 7.12 12.72
C GLY A 219 19.96 7.30 14.13
N ILE A 220 20.81 7.08 15.13
CA ILE A 220 20.51 7.51 16.50
C ILE A 220 21.04 8.94 16.66
N ILE A 221 20.20 9.84 17.14
CA ILE A 221 20.54 11.25 17.28
C ILE A 221 20.56 11.71 18.73
N ALA A 222 21.38 12.73 18.99
CA ALA A 222 21.31 13.57 20.17
C ALA A 222 20.08 14.50 20.10
N PRO A 223 19.68 15.14 21.22
CA PRO A 223 18.51 16.02 21.25
C PRO A 223 18.57 17.24 20.31
N ASP A 224 19.74 17.57 19.77
CA ASP A 224 19.95 18.65 18.81
C ASP A 224 19.84 18.21 17.34
N GLY A 225 19.49 16.94 17.08
CA GLY A 225 19.35 16.38 15.73
C GLY A 225 20.66 15.93 15.08
N SER A 226 21.77 15.95 15.81
CA SER A 226 23.04 15.42 15.33
C SER A 226 23.28 13.98 15.76
N LEU A 227 24.24 13.29 15.12
CA LEU A 227 24.57 11.91 15.44
C LEU A 227 24.93 11.73 16.93
N ASP A 228 24.31 10.75 17.60
CA ASP A 228 24.65 10.39 18.99
C ASP A 228 25.90 9.51 19.05
N CYS A 229 27.03 10.15 19.36
CA CYS A 229 28.33 9.50 19.47
C CYS A 229 28.53 8.62 20.69
N GLY A 230 27.60 8.59 21.65
CA GLY A 230 27.64 7.64 22.76
C GLY A 230 27.15 6.24 22.38
N SER A 231 26.42 6.11 21.26
CA SER A 231 25.74 4.88 20.85
C SER A 231 26.49 4.04 19.81
N ASN A 232 27.57 4.57 19.21
CA ASN A 232 28.35 3.99 18.11
C ASN A 232 27.54 3.58 16.86
N ILE A 233 26.29 4.01 16.71
CA ILE A 233 25.50 3.73 15.51
C ILE A 233 25.67 4.90 14.53
N PRO A 234 26.29 4.70 13.34
CA PRO A 234 26.48 5.76 12.35
C PRO A 234 25.15 6.17 11.71
N TRP A 235 25.12 7.35 11.07
CA TRP A 235 24.08 7.66 10.10
C TRP A 235 24.15 6.65 8.96
N GLN A 236 23.06 5.94 8.68
CA GLN A 236 22.96 4.94 7.62
C GLN A 236 22.20 5.50 6.44
N TYR A 237 22.84 5.51 5.26
CA TYR A 237 22.27 5.95 4.00
C TYR A 237 22.00 4.74 3.12
N THR A 238 20.75 4.54 2.73
CA THR A 238 20.34 3.42 1.87
C THR A 238 19.97 3.94 0.48
N PHE A 239 20.53 3.32 -0.55
CA PHE A 239 20.38 3.68 -1.96
C PHE A 239 19.79 2.52 -2.75
N ALA A 240 18.97 2.83 -3.75
CA ALA A 240 18.68 1.90 -4.85
C ALA A 240 19.71 2.10 -5.97
N LEU A 241 20.10 1.00 -6.59
CA LEU A 241 21.11 0.90 -7.64
C LEU A 241 20.43 0.26 -8.86
N PRO A 242 19.73 1.04 -9.70
CA PRO A 242 18.85 0.51 -10.74
C PRO A 242 19.58 -0.33 -11.78
N GLU A 243 20.80 0.04 -12.17
CA GLU A 243 21.57 -0.65 -13.22
C GLU A 243 21.99 -2.07 -12.83
N ILE A 244 22.11 -2.35 -11.54
CA ILE A 244 22.47 -3.68 -11.02
C ILE A 244 21.33 -4.32 -10.23
N ASN A 245 20.12 -3.74 -10.29
CA ASN A 245 18.91 -4.19 -9.61
C ASN A 245 19.15 -4.57 -8.13
N ASN A 246 19.82 -3.68 -7.37
CA ASN A 246 20.21 -3.96 -6.00
C ASN A 246 20.08 -2.73 -5.09
N PHE A 247 20.33 -2.92 -3.80
CA PHE A 247 20.44 -1.85 -2.81
C PHE A 247 21.83 -1.82 -2.20
N ALA A 248 22.24 -0.63 -1.77
CA ALA A 248 23.50 -0.45 -1.07
C ALA A 248 23.33 0.47 0.12
N ARG A 249 24.22 0.31 1.10
CA ARG A 249 24.26 1.12 2.31
C ARG A 249 25.68 1.65 2.56
N THR A 250 25.77 2.85 3.11
CA THR A 250 27.00 3.40 3.71
C THR A 250 26.64 4.06 5.04
N GLY A 251 27.62 4.17 5.93
CA GLY A 251 27.49 4.75 7.26
C GLY A 251 28.36 6.00 7.42
N ALA A 252 27.88 7.07 8.07
CA ALA A 252 28.72 8.17 8.53
C ALA A 252 28.89 8.12 10.05
N ASP A 253 30.13 8.02 10.52
CA ASP A 253 30.46 7.89 11.93
C ASP A 253 30.75 9.24 12.62
N CYS A 254 31.05 9.16 13.92
CA CYS A 254 31.39 10.33 14.74
C CYS A 254 32.77 10.92 14.47
N GLY A 255 33.65 10.20 13.78
CA GLY A 255 34.88 10.75 13.21
C GLY A 255 34.64 11.60 11.96
N GLY A 256 33.38 11.68 11.49
CA GLY A 256 33.00 12.36 10.26
C GLY A 256 33.42 11.59 9.01
N ARG A 257 33.65 10.28 9.12
CA ARG A 257 34.08 9.43 8.02
C ARG A 257 32.89 8.63 7.48
N LEU A 258 32.87 8.47 6.16
CA LEU A 258 31.96 7.55 5.50
C LEU A 258 32.61 6.17 5.42
N SER A 259 31.86 5.13 5.82
CA SER A 259 32.25 3.75 5.62
C SER A 259 32.13 3.36 4.16
N ALA A 260 32.85 2.29 3.77
CA ALA A 260 32.74 1.73 2.45
C ALA A 260 31.28 1.34 2.13
N LEU A 261 30.91 1.48 0.86
CA LEU A 261 29.58 1.10 0.38
C LEU A 261 29.44 -0.42 0.44
N SER A 262 28.48 -0.91 1.23
CA SER A 262 28.11 -2.32 1.27
C SER A 262 26.91 -2.57 0.36
N LEU A 263 27.06 -3.54 -0.55
CA LEU A 263 25.93 -4.14 -1.25
C LEU A 263 25.25 -5.12 -0.30
N GLY A 264 23.96 -5.38 -0.43
CA GLY A 264 23.36 -6.37 0.47
C GLY A 264 22.09 -7.06 0.04
N GLU A 265 21.76 -8.05 0.87
CA GLU A 265 20.48 -8.72 1.06
C GLU A 265 19.71 -8.05 2.22
N PHE A 266 19.61 -6.71 2.19
CA PHE A 266 18.78 -5.98 3.15
C PHE A 266 17.31 -6.24 2.82
N ASP A 267 16.45 -6.56 3.79
CA ASP A 267 15.04 -7.00 3.62
C ASP A 267 14.35 -6.32 2.41
N ARG A 268 14.47 -6.98 1.24
CA ARG A 268 14.19 -6.38 -0.07
C ARG A 268 12.70 -6.15 -0.30
N GLY A 269 11.84 -6.74 0.54
CA GLY A 269 10.42 -6.89 0.25
C GLY A 269 9.49 -6.09 1.16
N LYS A 270 9.84 -5.85 2.43
CA LYS A 270 8.88 -5.30 3.39
C LYS A 270 9.11 -3.84 3.75
N ASP A 271 10.36 -3.45 4.06
CA ASP A 271 10.61 -2.12 4.62
C ASP A 271 10.75 -1.00 3.58
N PHE A 272 11.24 -1.30 2.37
CA PHE A 272 11.50 -0.30 1.33
C PHE A 272 10.50 -0.34 0.16
N ALA A 273 9.68 -1.39 0.04
CA ALA A 273 8.72 -1.52 -1.06
C ALA A 273 7.70 -0.37 -1.09
N GLY A 274 7.41 0.22 0.07
CA GLY A 274 6.54 1.39 0.22
C GLY A 274 7.20 2.74 -0.04
N LEU A 275 8.51 2.79 -0.32
CA LEU A 275 9.27 4.04 -0.48
C LEU A 275 9.52 4.36 -1.96
N ALA A 276 9.56 5.67 -2.25
CA ALA A 276 9.91 6.25 -3.54
C ALA A 276 11.32 6.88 -3.46
N LYS A 277 11.85 7.30 -4.62
CA LYS A 277 13.09 8.08 -4.69
C LYS A 277 13.00 9.31 -3.79
N ALA A 278 13.90 9.45 -2.83
CA ALA A 278 13.98 10.64 -1.98
C ALA A 278 14.56 11.83 -2.75
N SER A 279 14.06 13.03 -2.44
CA SER A 279 14.67 14.27 -2.92
C SER A 279 16.03 14.46 -2.25
N ALA A 280 17.01 14.97 -3.00
CA ALA A 280 18.30 15.39 -2.43
C ALA A 280 18.19 16.71 -1.66
N SER A 281 17.11 17.47 -1.87
CA SER A 281 16.80 18.68 -1.12
C SER A 281 15.80 18.36 -0.02
N PHE A 282 16.28 18.41 1.23
CA PHE A 282 15.50 18.27 2.45
C PHE A 282 16.06 19.19 3.53
N ARG A 283 15.22 19.54 4.51
CA ARG A 283 15.63 20.20 5.76
C ARG A 283 16.46 19.24 6.56
N ASP A 284 17.61 19.67 7.04
CA ASP A 284 18.56 18.78 7.69
C ASP A 284 18.03 18.29 9.06
N SER A 285 18.68 17.27 9.63
CA SER A 285 18.22 16.55 10.81
C SER A 285 18.13 17.43 12.07
N ASP A 286 19.00 18.43 12.19
CA ASP A 286 18.96 19.44 13.26
C ASP A 286 17.77 20.39 13.13
N GLU A 287 17.54 20.93 11.93
CA GLU A 287 16.38 21.76 11.63
C GLU A 287 15.08 21.00 11.91
N ALA A 288 14.99 19.74 11.48
CA ALA A 288 13.81 18.91 11.70
C ALA A 288 13.61 18.53 13.18
N ALA A 289 14.67 18.23 13.92
CA ALA A 289 14.57 17.94 15.35
C ALA A 289 14.15 19.20 16.15
N SER A 290 14.56 20.39 15.72
CA SER A 290 14.29 21.65 16.42
C SER A 290 12.81 22.04 16.49
N VAL A 291 11.96 21.49 15.62
CA VAL A 291 10.52 21.80 15.56
C VAL A 291 9.66 20.80 16.34
N VAL A 292 10.24 19.80 16.99
CA VAL A 292 9.50 18.82 17.80
C VAL A 292 9.19 19.40 19.19
N PRO A 293 7.91 19.52 19.59
CA PRO A 293 7.53 20.08 20.89
C PRO A 293 8.08 19.28 22.08
N GLY A 294 8.43 19.98 23.17
CA GLY A 294 8.82 19.37 24.45
C GLY A 294 10.22 18.76 24.50
N LYS A 295 10.92 18.66 23.36
CA LYS A 295 12.18 17.92 23.14
C LYS A 295 12.04 16.43 23.54
N CYS A 296 12.50 15.55 22.68
CA CYS A 296 12.46 14.11 22.95
C CYS A 296 13.25 13.76 24.23
N GLN A 297 12.57 13.37 25.31
CA GLN A 297 13.20 13.07 26.61
C GLN A 297 13.68 11.61 26.74
N HIS A 298 13.71 10.85 25.65
CA HIS A 298 14.15 9.46 25.67
C HIS A 298 15.68 9.35 25.54
N LYS A 299 16.29 8.38 26.22
CA LYS A 299 17.76 8.16 26.20
C LYS A 299 18.31 7.81 24.82
N ARG A 300 17.47 7.29 23.93
CA ARG A 300 17.82 6.95 22.54
C ARG A 300 16.73 7.44 21.61
N VAL A 301 17.10 8.28 20.66
CA VAL A 301 16.18 8.86 19.68
C VAL A 301 16.59 8.37 18.31
N VAL A 302 15.73 7.61 17.64
CA VAL A 302 16.00 7.16 16.27
C VAL A 302 15.35 8.15 15.31
N MET A 303 16.12 8.65 14.35
CA MET A 303 15.63 9.56 13.32
C MET A 303 15.70 8.91 11.95
N LYS A 304 14.61 8.99 11.18
CA LYS A 304 14.54 8.41 9.82
C LYS A 304 14.03 9.42 8.81
N LEU A 305 14.70 9.53 7.65
CA LEU A 305 14.21 10.27 6.49
C LEU A 305 13.65 9.29 5.48
N ARG A 306 12.36 9.44 5.11
CA ARG A 306 11.66 8.53 4.19
C ARG A 306 10.79 9.30 3.22
N ASN A 307 10.86 8.93 1.93
CA ASN A 307 9.89 9.37 0.94
C ASN A 307 8.92 8.22 0.61
N TYR A 308 7.69 8.32 1.06
CA TYR A 308 6.67 7.31 0.87
C TYR A 308 6.05 7.38 -0.53
N LYS A 309 5.75 6.22 -1.12
CA LYS A 309 4.89 6.14 -2.31
C LYS A 309 3.49 6.70 -1.97
N PRO A 310 2.74 7.20 -2.98
CA PRO A 310 1.38 7.66 -2.79
C PRO A 310 0.54 6.63 -2.01
N GLY A 311 -0.16 7.11 -0.98
CA GLY A 311 -1.02 6.27 -0.15
C GLY A 311 -0.30 5.38 0.89
N LYS A 312 1.03 5.36 0.93
CA LYS A 312 1.84 4.58 1.90
C LYS A 312 2.34 5.38 3.10
N SER A 313 2.22 6.71 3.06
CA SER A 313 2.65 7.58 4.16
C SER A 313 1.79 7.41 5.41
N PRO A 314 2.39 7.44 6.61
CA PRO A 314 1.65 7.49 7.87
C PRO A 314 0.95 8.83 8.09
N VAL A 315 1.38 9.91 7.42
CA VAL A 315 0.78 11.25 7.54
C VAL A 315 -0.04 11.60 6.28
N PRO A 316 -1.36 11.85 6.40
CA PRO A 316 -2.19 12.24 5.27
C PRO A 316 -1.66 13.51 4.57
N GLY A 317 -1.57 13.49 3.24
CA GLY A 317 -1.17 14.66 2.45
C GLY A 317 0.34 14.94 2.39
N HIS A 318 1.16 14.21 3.15
CA HIS A 318 2.62 14.39 3.16
C HIS A 318 3.32 13.07 2.87
N THR A 319 4.29 13.04 1.96
CA THR A 319 4.99 11.81 1.59
C THR A 319 6.46 11.81 1.97
N PHE A 320 7.10 12.98 2.03
CA PHE A 320 8.52 13.08 2.35
C PHE A 320 8.72 13.60 3.76
N LEU A 321 9.09 12.70 4.66
CA LEU A 321 9.00 12.89 6.10
C LEU A 321 10.32 12.60 6.80
N TRP A 322 10.63 13.42 7.79
CA TRP A 322 11.45 13.01 8.92
C TRP A 322 10.56 12.37 9.98
N GLU A 323 11.01 11.26 10.53
CA GLU A 323 10.42 10.57 11.65
C GLU A 323 11.37 10.64 12.84
N LEU A 324 10.88 11.07 13.99
CA LEU A 324 11.62 11.08 15.25
C LEU A 324 10.97 10.07 16.21
N HIS A 325 11.67 8.97 16.49
CA HIS A 325 11.17 7.88 17.33
C HIS A 325 11.74 8.06 18.75
N CYS A 326 10.85 8.38 19.68
CA CYS A 326 11.10 8.81 21.06
C CYS A 326 10.49 7.81 22.04
N GLY A 327 11.11 6.64 22.18
CA GLY A 327 10.50 5.54 22.92
C GLY A 327 9.22 5.08 22.23
N SER A 328 8.06 5.29 22.86
CA SER A 328 6.75 4.94 22.30
C SER A 328 6.09 6.06 21.49
N GLN A 329 6.70 7.25 21.39
CA GLN A 329 6.16 8.38 20.63
C GLN A 329 6.87 8.50 19.28
N HIS A 330 6.10 8.68 18.22
CA HIS A 330 6.61 8.79 16.86
C HIS A 330 6.23 10.15 16.29
N HIS A 331 7.17 11.08 16.19
CA HIS A 331 6.93 12.42 15.68
C HIS A 331 7.20 12.49 14.18
N TYR A 332 6.37 13.25 13.46
CA TYR A 332 6.52 13.43 12.01
C TYR A 332 6.73 14.88 11.64
N ILE A 333 7.70 15.12 10.76
CA ILE A 333 8.08 16.45 10.27
C ILE A 333 8.12 16.40 8.74
N ASP A 334 7.55 17.40 8.08
CA ASP A 334 7.67 17.55 6.62
C ASP A 334 9.13 17.82 6.25
N ALA A 335 9.76 16.92 5.50
CA ALA A 335 11.18 17.02 5.19
C ALA A 335 11.51 18.16 4.20
N VAL A 336 10.53 18.71 3.48
CA VAL A 336 10.74 19.86 2.58
C VAL A 336 10.56 21.17 3.32
N LYS A 337 9.45 21.28 4.06
CA LYS A 337 9.05 22.53 4.72
C LYS A 337 9.65 22.69 6.12
N GLY A 338 10.09 21.60 6.74
CA GLY A 338 10.56 21.60 8.14
C GLY A 338 9.43 21.83 9.14
N LEU A 339 8.20 21.49 8.76
CA LEU A 339 7.00 21.72 9.59
C LEU A 339 6.69 20.48 10.42
N TYR A 340 6.49 20.66 11.72
CA TYR A 340 5.99 19.60 12.58
C TYR A 340 4.54 19.28 12.22
N LEU A 341 4.26 18.02 11.92
CA LEU A 341 2.95 17.57 11.42
C LEU A 341 2.10 16.96 12.53
N GLY A 342 2.73 16.33 13.53
CA GLY A 342 2.02 15.62 14.59
C GLY A 342 2.82 14.43 15.12
N ARG A 343 2.16 13.57 15.90
CA ARG A 343 2.77 12.35 16.45
C ARG A 343 1.81 11.17 16.45
N GLU A 344 2.36 9.97 16.33
CA GLU A 344 1.71 8.70 16.66
C GLU A 344 2.05 8.26 18.09
#